data_AF-A0A970CCM7-F1
#
_entry.id   AF-A0A970CCM7-F1
#
_cell.length_a   1.000
_cell.length_b   1.000
_cell.length_c   1.000
_cell.angle_alpha   90.00
_cell.angle_beta   90.00
_cell.angle_gamma   90.00
#
_symmetry.space_group_name_H-M   'P 1'
#
loop_
_entity.id
_entity.type
_entity.pdbx_description
1 polymer ?
#
loop_
_entity_poly.entity_id
_entity_poly.type
_entity_poly.pdbx_seq_one_letter_code
_entity_poly.pdbx_strand_id
1 'polypeptide(L)'
;MISAIRSVGIATLYLEVEMGKSFLRFATVLVMVLGFLLSPAYGAEDVEVLITKGDTLVHICEKYLDDPSEWPQVATVNQLDDPHWIYPGQKIIIPAELLRGIPSDGRVTFLKGAVEVQWSGHGAWEPLGIEGIVPQGSTVRTGSDSALEVTFEDGSSLFLRSDTTVGMAKLTKRGGVRLFQELFLESGRVFSRIKKATGKEPRYRIRTPSTIAAARGTEFRVSHDRKSVTRVEVLQGQVVAGARQRRVPLKEGEGTVVSMGRQPTPPAKLLSPPVHINPEPLYKKMPLEFRFNRVEGAVAFRVILGRDRDFKDIIH
;
A
#
# COMPACT_ATOMS: atom_id res chain seq x y z
N MET A 1 -8.99 -21.95 1.21
CA MET A 1 -8.19 -22.14 2.43
C MET A 1 -7.49 -20.84 2.70
N ILE A 2 -7.80 -20.25 3.85
CA ILE A 2 -7.57 -18.85 4.19
C ILE A 2 -7.03 -18.87 5.63
N SER A 3 -5.79 -18.43 5.85
CA SER A 3 -5.01 -18.70 7.09
C SER A 3 -4.54 -17.41 7.77
N ALA A 4 -5.09 -17.02 8.92
CA ALA A 4 -4.66 -15.80 9.61
C ALA A 4 -3.26 -15.97 10.23
N ILE A 5 -2.43 -14.91 10.18
CA ILE A 5 -1.21 -14.74 10.99
C ILE A 5 -1.38 -13.38 11.69
N ARG A 6 -1.26 -13.33 13.01
CA ARG A 6 -1.31 -12.11 13.83
C ARG A 6 -0.07 -12.12 14.73
N SER A 7 0.75 -11.06 14.72
CA SER A 7 1.90 -10.90 15.64
C SER A 7 1.52 -10.00 16.82
N VAL A 8 2.10 -10.31 18.00
CA VAL A 8 2.02 -9.51 19.24
C VAL A 8 3.46 -9.13 19.59
N GLY A 9 3.73 -7.84 19.79
CA GLY A 9 5.06 -7.30 20.06
C GLY A 9 5.26 -6.84 21.51
N ILE A 10 6.52 -6.82 21.97
CA ILE A 10 7.01 -6.03 23.11
C ILE A 10 8.44 -5.48 22.82
N ALA A 11 8.61 -4.20 23.17
CA ALA A 11 9.76 -3.27 23.30
C ALA A 11 10.98 -3.82 24.11
N THR A 12 12.19 -3.25 24.26
CA THR A 12 13.01 -2.10 23.79
C THR A 12 14.42 -2.35 24.36
N LEU A 13 15.52 -1.93 23.70
CA LEU A 13 16.77 -1.46 24.36
C LEU A 13 17.69 -0.76 23.33
N TYR A 14 18.18 0.42 23.72
CA TYR A 14 19.04 1.32 22.95
C TYR A 14 20.52 0.94 23.05
N LEU A 15 21.32 1.30 22.03
CA LEU A 15 22.76 1.53 22.19
C LEU A 15 23.25 2.57 21.17
N GLU A 16 23.93 3.56 21.74
CA GLU A 16 24.51 4.77 21.14
C GLU A 16 26.01 4.55 20.95
N VAL A 17 26.57 4.97 19.82
CA VAL A 17 28.04 5.11 19.66
C VAL A 17 28.33 6.38 18.85
N GLU A 18 28.92 7.36 19.55
CA GLU A 18 29.54 8.56 19.00
C GLU A 18 30.95 8.30 18.45
N MET A 19 31.44 9.31 17.71
CA MET A 19 32.83 9.69 17.39
C MET A 19 33.23 9.51 15.92
N GLY A 20 33.83 10.48 15.23
CA GLY A 20 34.43 11.74 15.68
C GLY A 20 34.75 12.68 14.51
N LYS A 21 35.00 13.95 14.86
CA LYS A 21 35.28 15.08 13.96
C LYS A 21 36.77 15.21 13.68
N SER A 22 37.17 15.44 12.43
CA SER A 22 38.40 16.19 12.12
C SER A 22 38.52 16.64 10.64
N PHE A 23 38.61 17.98 10.46
CA PHE A 23 39.47 18.77 9.56
C PHE A 23 39.59 18.39 8.06
N LEU A 24 39.17 19.17 7.04
CA LEU A 24 39.45 20.56 6.59
C LEU A 24 40.46 20.65 5.40
N ARG A 25 39.94 21.06 4.23
CA ARG A 25 40.53 21.84 3.09
C ARG A 25 41.49 21.17 2.07
N PHE A 26 41.02 21.05 0.83
CA PHE A 26 41.67 21.45 -0.45
C PHE A 26 40.52 21.60 -1.50
N ALA A 27 40.08 22.81 -1.84
CA ALA A 27 40.57 23.67 -2.94
C ALA A 27 40.41 23.05 -4.35
N THR A 28 39.36 23.49 -5.04
CA THR A 28 39.33 23.85 -6.47
C THR A 28 39.47 22.74 -7.52
N VAL A 29 38.35 22.11 -7.88
CA VAL A 29 38.08 21.62 -9.25
C VAL A 29 36.73 22.19 -9.68
N LEU A 30 36.77 23.14 -10.60
CA LEU A 30 35.62 23.78 -11.24
C LEU A 30 35.47 23.20 -12.65
N VAL A 31 34.22 22.99 -13.07
CA VAL A 31 33.71 22.74 -14.44
C VAL A 31 33.63 21.28 -14.92
N MET A 32 32.54 20.60 -14.55
CA MET A 32 31.56 19.96 -15.47
C MET A 32 30.55 19.12 -14.67
N VAL A 33 29.71 19.77 -13.86
CA VAL A 33 28.41 19.20 -13.43
C VAL A 33 27.38 20.32 -13.56
N LEU A 34 27.19 20.79 -14.79
CA LEU A 34 26.11 21.70 -15.16
C LEU A 34 25.30 20.97 -16.23
N GLY A 35 24.42 20.07 -15.78
CA GLY A 35 23.64 19.23 -16.70
C GLY A 35 22.90 18.04 -16.07
N PHE A 36 22.90 17.92 -14.74
CA PHE A 36 22.05 16.97 -14.03
C PHE A 36 21.52 17.69 -12.78
N LEU A 37 20.25 18.10 -12.84
CA LEU A 37 19.34 18.51 -11.73
C LEU A 37 18.35 19.58 -12.21
N LEU A 38 17.69 19.33 -13.33
CA LEU A 38 16.34 19.83 -13.57
C LEU A 38 15.56 18.65 -14.16
N SER A 39 15.47 17.55 -13.39
CA SER A 39 14.31 16.68 -13.58
C SER A 39 13.10 17.60 -13.36
N PRO A 40 12.13 17.67 -14.30
CA PRO A 40 10.87 18.29 -13.95
C PRO A 40 10.37 17.51 -12.73
N ALA A 41 10.21 18.20 -11.60
CA ALA A 41 9.38 17.67 -10.54
C ALA A 41 8.03 17.43 -11.22
N TYR A 42 7.69 16.16 -11.45
CA TYR A 42 6.32 15.78 -11.75
C TYR A 42 5.54 16.02 -10.46
N GLY A 43 5.24 17.29 -10.19
CA GLY A 43 4.31 17.66 -9.14
C GLY A 43 2.94 17.14 -9.52
N ALA A 44 2.22 16.58 -8.55
CA ALA A 44 0.83 16.25 -8.76
C ALA A 44 0.07 17.53 -9.19
N GLU A 45 -0.83 17.41 -10.17
CA GLU A 45 -1.61 18.56 -10.65
C GLU A 45 -2.74 18.91 -9.68
N ASP A 46 -2.95 20.21 -9.46
CA ASP A 46 -4.05 20.70 -8.63
C ASP A 46 -5.42 20.28 -9.17
N VAL A 47 -6.36 20.07 -8.26
CA VAL A 47 -7.74 19.66 -8.59
C VAL A 47 -8.68 20.85 -8.52
N GLU A 48 -9.25 21.21 -9.66
CA GLU A 48 -10.33 22.20 -9.72
C GLU A 48 -11.69 21.56 -9.36
N VAL A 49 -12.38 22.14 -8.37
CA VAL A 49 -13.70 21.74 -7.89
C VAL A 49 -14.70 22.83 -8.22
N LEU A 50 -15.77 22.47 -8.94
CA LEU A 50 -16.89 23.37 -9.19
C LEU A 50 -17.85 23.33 -8.01
N ILE A 51 -18.09 24.48 -7.39
CA ILE A 51 -18.99 24.62 -6.25
C ILE A 51 -20.44 24.46 -6.68
N THR A 52 -21.19 23.65 -5.94
CA THR A 52 -22.62 23.47 -6.13
C THR A 52 -23.41 24.00 -4.93
N LYS A 53 -24.74 24.15 -5.11
CA LYS A 53 -25.59 24.69 -4.05
C LYS A 53 -25.55 23.80 -2.80
N GLY A 54 -25.14 24.37 -1.68
CA GLY A 54 -25.04 23.68 -0.38
C GLY A 54 -23.63 23.22 -0.01
N ASP A 55 -22.65 23.40 -0.88
CA ASP A 55 -21.24 23.16 -0.54
C ASP A 55 -20.72 24.24 0.42
N THR A 56 -19.83 23.81 1.32
CA THR A 56 -18.99 24.69 2.15
C THR A 56 -17.53 24.35 1.91
N LEU A 57 -16.62 25.31 2.12
CA LEU A 57 -15.18 25.04 1.96
C LEU A 57 -14.73 23.89 2.86
N VAL A 58 -15.26 23.81 4.08
CA VAL A 58 -14.99 22.73 5.02
C VAL A 58 -15.47 21.38 4.48
N HIS A 59 -16.70 21.26 3.98
CA HIS A 59 -17.19 19.99 3.40
C HIS A 59 -16.37 19.56 2.17
N ILE A 60 -15.91 20.52 1.36
CA ILE A 60 -15.00 20.24 0.25
C ILE A 60 -13.68 19.73 0.82
N CYS A 61 -13.10 20.40 1.81
CA CYS A 61 -11.83 19.96 2.38
C CYS A 61 -11.93 18.59 3.07
N GLU A 62 -13.03 18.26 3.74
CA GLU A 62 -13.30 16.90 4.25
C GLU A 62 -13.31 15.84 3.15
N LYS A 63 -13.81 16.22 1.98
CA LYS A 63 -13.90 15.35 0.80
C LYS A 63 -12.57 15.25 0.06
N TYR A 64 -11.78 16.31 -0.03
CA TYR A 64 -10.60 16.33 -0.89
C TYR A 64 -9.27 16.22 -0.15
N LEU A 65 -9.14 16.71 1.09
CA LEU A 65 -7.86 16.80 1.80
C LEU A 65 -7.52 15.59 2.66
N ASP A 66 -6.22 15.32 2.83
CA ASP A 66 -5.75 14.29 3.77
C ASP A 66 -5.88 14.73 5.22
N ASP A 67 -5.66 16.01 5.51
CA ASP A 67 -6.06 16.62 6.74
C ASP A 67 -7.11 17.72 6.45
N PRO A 68 -8.40 17.49 6.76
CA PRO A 68 -9.43 18.50 6.58
C PRO A 68 -9.18 19.81 7.34
N SER A 69 -8.33 19.80 8.36
CA SER A 69 -7.93 21.01 9.10
C SER A 69 -7.02 21.93 8.28
N GLU A 70 -6.48 21.47 7.15
CA GLU A 70 -5.69 22.26 6.20
C GLU A 70 -6.55 23.12 5.25
N TRP A 71 -7.86 23.21 5.48
CA TRP A 71 -8.74 24.12 4.73
C TRP A 71 -8.24 25.59 4.67
N PRO A 72 -7.50 26.16 5.66
CA PRO A 72 -6.95 27.51 5.54
C PRO A 72 -5.91 27.65 4.42
N GLN A 73 -5.16 26.59 4.13
CA GLN A 73 -4.20 26.60 3.02
C GLN A 73 -4.94 26.59 1.67
N VAL A 74 -6.03 25.83 1.57
CA VAL A 74 -6.92 25.86 0.40
C VAL A 74 -7.49 27.27 0.22
N ALA A 75 -7.97 27.91 1.29
CA ALA A 75 -8.48 29.28 1.23
C ALA A 75 -7.40 30.27 0.73
N THR A 76 -6.17 30.09 1.20
CA THR A 76 -5.02 30.93 0.82
C THR A 76 -4.68 30.80 -0.66
N VAL A 77 -4.60 29.57 -1.19
CA VAL A 77 -4.31 29.33 -2.62
C VAL A 77 -5.40 29.90 -3.52
N ASN A 78 -6.66 29.85 -3.06
CA ASN A 78 -7.79 30.39 -3.79
C ASN A 78 -8.04 31.88 -3.56
N GLN A 79 -7.21 32.54 -2.74
CA GLN A 79 -7.34 33.97 -2.41
C GLN A 79 -8.76 34.31 -1.94
N LEU A 80 -9.34 33.48 -1.06
CA LEU A 80 -10.69 33.71 -0.54
C LEU A 80 -10.66 34.83 0.52
N ASP A 81 -11.43 35.89 0.29
CA ASP A 81 -11.57 37.01 1.23
C ASP A 81 -12.22 36.57 2.55
N ASP A 82 -13.31 35.79 2.48
CA ASP A 82 -13.88 35.06 3.61
C ASP A 82 -14.02 33.57 3.25
N PRO A 83 -13.22 32.68 3.86
CA PRO A 83 -13.28 31.24 3.61
C PRO A 83 -14.62 30.57 3.93
N HIS A 84 -15.50 31.23 4.69
CA HIS A 84 -16.84 30.71 4.99
C HIS A 84 -17.83 30.97 3.85
N TRP A 85 -17.50 31.84 2.89
CA TRP A 85 -18.38 32.21 1.78
C TRP A 85 -17.79 31.75 0.45
N ILE A 86 -18.37 30.67 -0.09
CA ILE A 86 -18.15 30.19 -1.46
C ILE A 86 -19.48 30.15 -2.21
N TYR A 87 -19.45 30.39 -3.52
CA TYR A 87 -20.65 30.58 -4.33
C TYR A 87 -20.85 29.45 -5.34
N PRO A 88 -22.10 28.98 -5.57
CA PRO A 88 -22.36 28.02 -6.65
C PRO A 88 -21.85 28.52 -8.00
N GLY A 89 -21.14 27.67 -8.73
CA GLY A 89 -20.47 28.01 -9.99
C GLY A 89 -19.04 28.55 -9.83
N GLN A 90 -18.62 28.89 -8.60
CA GLN A 90 -17.22 29.19 -8.30
C GLN A 90 -16.35 27.95 -8.51
N LYS A 91 -15.10 28.17 -8.91
CA LYS A 91 -14.08 27.13 -9.02
C LYS A 91 -13.11 27.28 -7.86
N ILE A 92 -12.91 26.21 -7.11
CA ILE A 92 -11.93 26.13 -6.03
C ILE A 92 -10.82 25.16 -6.44
N ILE A 93 -9.59 25.65 -6.44
CA ILE A 93 -8.36 24.89 -6.66
C ILE A 93 -8.00 24.19 -5.35
N ILE A 94 -8.00 22.87 -5.35
CA ILE A 94 -7.44 22.09 -4.24
C ILE A 94 -5.99 21.77 -4.60
N PRO A 95 -5.01 22.32 -3.86
CA PRO A 95 -3.60 22.08 -4.12
C PRO A 95 -3.32 20.60 -4.06
N ALA A 96 -2.53 20.10 -5.02
CA ALA A 96 -2.29 18.68 -5.10
C ALA A 96 -1.65 18.15 -3.81
N GLU A 97 -0.67 18.84 -3.24
CA GLU A 97 0.02 18.46 -2.00
C GLU A 97 -0.91 18.16 -0.82
N LEU A 98 -2.11 18.76 -0.80
CA LEU A 98 -3.09 18.58 0.27
C LEU A 98 -4.10 17.48 -0.02
N LEU A 99 -4.17 17.00 -1.26
CA LEU A 99 -5.17 16.02 -1.68
C LEU A 99 -4.93 14.67 -1.02
N ARG A 100 -6.00 14.15 -0.41
CA ARG A 100 -6.03 12.78 0.10
C ARG A 100 -6.04 11.76 -1.03
N GLY A 101 -5.08 10.85 -1.00
CA GLY A 101 -5.07 9.68 -1.88
C GLY A 101 -4.81 10.06 -3.34
N ILE A 102 -4.03 11.12 -3.58
CA ILE A 102 -3.25 11.16 -4.82
C ILE A 102 -2.42 9.89 -4.82
N PRO A 103 -2.34 9.18 -5.95
CA PRO A 103 -1.38 8.12 -5.98
C PRO A 103 0.01 8.74 -5.91
N SER A 104 0.71 8.50 -4.82
CA SER A 104 2.06 8.99 -4.67
C SER A 104 3.00 7.97 -5.28
N ASP A 105 4.20 8.43 -5.61
CA ASP A 105 5.28 7.50 -5.85
C ASP A 105 5.56 6.73 -4.55
N GLY A 106 5.93 5.46 -4.71
CA GLY A 106 6.30 4.60 -3.59
C GLY A 106 7.81 4.59 -3.39
N ARG A 107 8.29 4.46 -2.16
CA ARG A 107 9.71 4.24 -1.86
C ARG A 107 9.92 2.81 -1.38
N VAL A 108 10.97 2.16 -1.88
CA VAL A 108 11.36 0.82 -1.44
C VAL A 108 11.99 0.88 -0.06
N THR A 109 11.30 0.35 0.95
CA THR A 109 11.75 0.35 2.36
C THR A 109 12.28 -1.01 2.82
N PHE A 110 12.03 -2.06 2.06
CA PHE A 110 12.61 -3.39 2.28
C PHE A 110 12.74 -4.11 0.94
N LEU A 111 13.87 -4.81 0.74
CA LEU A 111 14.11 -5.59 -0.45
C LEU A 111 14.90 -6.86 -0.09
N LYS A 112 14.42 -8.00 -0.57
CA LYS A 112 15.12 -9.28 -0.54
C LYS A 112 15.08 -9.90 -1.93
N GLY A 113 16.22 -10.44 -2.38
CA GLY A 113 16.31 -11.23 -3.61
C GLY A 113 16.21 -10.39 -4.87
N ALA A 114 15.74 -11.01 -5.95
CA ALA A 114 15.60 -10.37 -7.25
C ALA A 114 14.27 -9.61 -7.34
N VAL A 115 14.37 -8.29 -7.47
CA VAL A 115 13.23 -7.41 -7.72
C VAL A 115 13.54 -6.58 -8.95
N GLU A 116 12.56 -6.50 -9.85
CA GLU A 116 12.68 -5.75 -11.08
C GLU A 116 11.48 -4.85 -11.27
N VAL A 117 11.69 -3.76 -12.00
CA VAL A 117 10.70 -2.74 -12.32
C VAL A 117 10.67 -2.46 -13.81
N GLN A 118 9.50 -2.10 -14.29
CA GLN A 118 9.24 -1.62 -15.63
C GLN A 118 8.56 -0.25 -15.50
N TRP A 119 9.32 0.82 -15.71
CA TRP A 119 8.99 2.19 -15.29
C TRP A 119 7.72 2.78 -15.88
N SER A 120 7.35 2.40 -17.10
CA SER A 120 6.15 2.90 -17.78
C SER A 120 5.09 1.81 -17.99
N GLY A 121 5.24 0.67 -17.32
CA GLY A 121 4.40 -0.52 -17.55
C GLY A 121 4.58 -1.15 -18.93
N HIS A 122 5.60 -0.70 -19.67
CA HIS A 122 6.08 -1.26 -20.93
C HIS A 122 7.60 -1.10 -21.01
N GLY A 123 8.26 -1.86 -21.88
CA GLY A 123 9.73 -1.83 -22.03
C GLY A 123 10.46 -2.95 -21.30
N ALA A 124 11.77 -2.76 -21.11
CA ALA A 124 12.63 -3.75 -20.45
C ALA A 124 12.39 -3.78 -18.94
N TRP A 125 12.65 -4.94 -18.34
CA TRP A 125 12.74 -5.08 -16.90
C TRP A 125 14.11 -4.64 -16.43
N GLU A 126 14.15 -3.79 -15.42
CA GLU A 126 15.38 -3.26 -14.83
C GLU A 126 15.43 -3.65 -13.34
N PRO A 127 16.61 -3.96 -12.79
CA PRO A 127 16.75 -4.22 -11.36
C PRO A 127 16.29 -3.02 -10.52
N LEU A 128 15.45 -3.28 -9.51
CA LEU A 128 15.04 -2.28 -8.52
C LEU A 128 15.89 -2.44 -7.26
N GLY A 129 16.40 -1.32 -6.73
CA GLY A 129 17.21 -1.28 -5.51
C GLY A 129 16.43 -0.87 -4.27
N ILE A 130 17.02 -1.10 -3.09
CA ILE A 130 16.59 -0.50 -1.82
C ILE A 130 16.62 1.03 -1.94
N GLU A 131 15.70 1.73 -1.27
CA GLU A 131 15.48 3.18 -1.40
C GLU A 131 15.07 3.66 -2.81
N GLY A 132 14.90 2.75 -3.77
CA GLY A 132 14.38 3.06 -5.09
C GLY A 132 12.98 3.66 -5.03
N ILE A 133 12.69 4.58 -5.96
CA ILE A 133 11.35 5.12 -6.14
C ILE A 133 10.60 4.25 -7.14
N VAL A 134 9.34 3.94 -6.85
CA VAL A 134 8.41 3.19 -7.70
C VAL A 134 7.31 4.17 -8.12
N PRO A 135 7.46 4.83 -9.27
CA PRO A 135 6.49 5.83 -9.68
C PRO A 135 5.19 5.20 -10.17
N GLN A 136 4.13 6.00 -10.20
CA GLN A 136 2.90 5.61 -10.88
C GLN A 136 3.14 5.17 -12.33
N GLY A 137 2.34 4.21 -12.79
CA GLY A 137 2.47 3.61 -14.12
C GLY A 137 3.54 2.51 -14.19
N SER A 138 4.38 2.38 -13.17
CA SER A 138 5.38 1.31 -13.11
C SER A 138 4.73 -0.05 -12.85
N THR A 139 5.36 -1.11 -13.35
CA THR A 139 5.06 -2.48 -12.92
C THR A 139 6.27 -3.04 -12.20
N VAL A 140 6.06 -3.66 -11.04
CA VAL A 140 7.12 -4.25 -10.23
C VAL A 140 6.88 -5.74 -10.12
N ARG A 141 7.96 -6.53 -10.21
CA ARG A 141 7.92 -7.96 -9.98
C ARG A 141 8.98 -8.43 -8.99
N THR A 142 8.62 -9.41 -8.19
CA THR A 142 9.51 -10.13 -7.28
C THR A 142 9.76 -11.54 -7.82
N GLY A 143 11.02 -11.97 -7.84
CA GLY A 143 11.40 -13.31 -8.23
C GLY A 143 11.07 -14.38 -7.19
N SER A 144 11.59 -15.59 -7.41
CA SER A 144 11.58 -16.66 -6.43
C SER A 144 12.44 -16.28 -5.21
N ASP A 145 12.02 -16.66 -4.01
CA ASP A 145 12.66 -16.28 -2.74
C ASP A 145 12.96 -14.77 -2.57
N SER A 146 12.11 -13.95 -3.19
CA SER A 146 12.24 -12.49 -3.17
C SER A 146 11.07 -11.86 -2.44
N ALA A 147 11.27 -10.65 -1.91
CA ALA A 147 10.24 -9.87 -1.24
C ALA A 147 10.55 -8.38 -1.37
N LEU A 148 9.50 -7.55 -1.39
CA LEU A 148 9.61 -6.12 -1.53
C LEU A 148 8.59 -5.43 -0.63
N GLU A 149 9.00 -4.41 0.10
CA GLU A 149 8.08 -3.44 0.71
C GLU A 149 8.24 -2.09 0.01
N VAL A 150 7.09 -1.54 -0.40
CA VAL A 150 6.97 -0.18 -0.90
C VAL A 150 6.12 0.61 0.08
N THR A 151 6.65 1.73 0.57
CA THR A 151 5.94 2.67 1.44
C THR A 151 5.60 3.93 0.66
N PHE A 152 4.36 4.39 0.78
CA PHE A 152 3.85 5.60 0.12
C PHE A 152 3.97 6.81 1.06
N GLU A 153 3.85 8.02 0.50
CA GLU A 153 3.99 9.27 1.27
C GLU A 153 2.94 9.41 2.38
N ASP A 154 1.75 8.85 2.16
CA ASP A 154 0.68 8.82 3.16
C ASP A 154 0.97 7.87 4.35
N GLY A 155 2.10 7.14 4.31
CA GLY A 155 2.49 6.14 5.31
C GLY A 155 1.81 4.79 5.15
N SER A 156 0.99 4.59 4.11
CA SER A 156 0.52 3.27 3.72
C SER A 156 1.68 2.44 3.17
N SER A 157 1.63 1.12 3.34
CA SER A 157 2.65 0.22 2.78
C SER A 157 2.06 -0.97 2.02
N LEU A 158 2.81 -1.41 1.03
CA LEU A 158 2.55 -2.53 0.15
C LEU A 158 3.70 -3.53 0.27
N PHE A 159 3.42 -4.72 0.78
CA PHE A 159 4.39 -5.79 0.87
C PHE A 159 4.10 -6.91 -0.12
N LEU A 160 5.01 -7.11 -1.07
CA LEU A 160 4.94 -8.09 -2.14
C LEU A 160 5.73 -9.33 -1.71
N ARG A 161 5.10 -10.49 -1.80
CA ARG A 161 5.77 -11.78 -1.59
C ARG A 161 6.47 -12.24 -2.85
N SER A 162 7.21 -13.34 -2.76
CA SER A 162 7.81 -14.00 -3.93
C SER A 162 6.77 -14.30 -5.01
N ASP A 163 7.23 -14.32 -6.25
CA ASP A 163 6.40 -14.59 -7.44
C ASP A 163 5.20 -13.64 -7.58
N THR A 164 5.42 -12.36 -7.25
CA THR A 164 4.38 -11.32 -7.34
C THR A 164 4.69 -10.35 -8.46
N THR A 165 3.69 -10.02 -9.27
CA THR A 165 3.75 -8.96 -10.27
C THR A 165 2.59 -8.00 -10.03
N VAL A 166 2.91 -6.73 -9.80
CA VAL A 166 1.93 -5.69 -9.48
C VAL A 166 2.23 -4.41 -10.25
N GLY A 167 1.23 -3.90 -10.95
CA GLY A 167 1.25 -2.60 -11.61
C GLY A 167 0.73 -1.51 -10.67
N MET A 168 1.46 -0.39 -10.58
CA MET A 168 0.97 0.86 -10.02
C MET A 168 0.16 1.56 -11.12
N ALA A 169 -1.16 1.66 -10.97
CA ALA A 169 -1.96 2.26 -12.03
C ALA A 169 -1.63 3.75 -12.18
N LYS A 170 -1.37 4.20 -13.41
CA LYS A 170 -1.31 5.62 -13.75
C LYS A 170 -2.73 6.16 -13.85
N LEU A 171 -3.13 7.02 -12.92
CA LEU A 171 -4.45 7.64 -13.02
C LEU A 171 -4.40 8.84 -13.97
N THR A 172 -4.88 8.66 -15.19
CA THR A 172 -5.10 9.78 -16.11
C THR A 172 -6.52 10.33 -15.98
N LYS A 173 -6.63 11.64 -15.77
CA LYS A 173 -7.88 12.42 -15.67
C LYS A 173 -8.71 12.31 -16.95
N ARG A 174 -10.00 11.97 -16.83
CA ARG A 174 -11.03 12.35 -17.82
C ARG A 174 -12.34 12.65 -17.10
N GLY A 175 -12.67 13.93 -16.97
CA GLY A 175 -14.03 14.41 -16.67
C GLY A 175 -14.61 14.17 -15.26
N GLY A 176 -13.80 13.87 -14.25
CA GLY A 176 -14.31 13.68 -12.88
C GLY A 176 -13.29 12.98 -11.99
N VAL A 177 -13.14 13.51 -10.77
CA VAL A 177 -12.08 13.17 -9.84
C VAL A 177 -12.20 11.72 -9.35
N ARG A 178 -11.24 10.86 -9.74
CA ARG A 178 -11.05 9.52 -9.16
C ARG A 178 -9.75 9.54 -8.34
N LEU A 179 -9.86 9.86 -7.04
CA LEU A 179 -8.76 9.88 -6.05
C LEU A 179 -8.57 8.48 -5.44
N PHE A 180 -8.26 7.48 -6.26
CA PHE A 180 -8.06 6.13 -5.74
C PHE A 180 -6.66 5.65 -6.06
N GLN A 181 -5.81 5.38 -5.05
CA GLN A 181 -4.63 4.55 -5.26
C GLN A 181 -5.12 3.20 -5.82
N GLU A 182 -4.85 2.93 -7.09
CA GLU A 182 -5.25 1.69 -7.75
C GLU A 182 -4.02 0.89 -8.12
N LEU A 183 -4.01 -0.36 -7.68
CA LEU A 183 -3.00 -1.34 -8.00
C LEU A 183 -3.61 -2.43 -8.88
N PHE A 184 -2.84 -2.92 -9.84
CA PHE A 184 -3.19 -4.09 -10.63
C PHE A 184 -2.31 -5.27 -10.23
N LEU A 185 -2.86 -6.20 -9.45
CA LEU A 185 -2.18 -7.44 -9.08
C LEU A 185 -2.42 -8.48 -10.17
N GLU A 186 -1.41 -8.68 -11.00
CA GLU A 186 -1.41 -9.66 -12.09
C GLU A 186 -1.33 -11.09 -11.56
N SER A 187 -0.39 -11.32 -10.64
CA SER A 187 -0.21 -12.61 -9.98
C SER A 187 0.55 -12.47 -8.66
N GLY A 188 0.42 -13.45 -7.79
CA GLY A 188 1.19 -13.55 -6.55
C GLY A 188 0.39 -13.11 -5.33
N ARG A 189 1.07 -12.49 -4.36
CA ARG A 189 0.46 -12.10 -3.08
C ARG A 189 0.96 -10.75 -2.60
N VAL A 190 0.00 -9.92 -2.25
CA VAL A 190 0.18 -8.59 -1.71
C VAL A 190 -0.43 -8.52 -0.30
N PHE A 191 0.30 -7.91 0.62
CA PHE A 191 -0.19 -7.46 1.91
C PHE A 191 -0.21 -5.94 1.90
N SER A 192 -1.33 -5.34 2.25
CA SER A 192 -1.50 -3.89 2.27
C SER A 192 -1.86 -3.44 3.67
N ARG A 193 -1.12 -2.45 4.17
CA ARG A 193 -1.43 -1.71 5.39
C ARG A 193 -1.75 -0.28 4.97
N ILE A 194 -3.03 0.06 5.00
CA ILE A 194 -3.48 1.40 4.60
C ILE A 194 -3.68 2.24 5.85
N LYS A 195 -3.06 3.43 5.90
CA LYS A 195 -3.29 4.37 7.00
C LYS A 195 -4.77 4.79 7.04
N LYS A 196 -5.31 4.99 8.24
CA LYS A 196 -6.72 5.37 8.40
C LYS A 196 -6.96 6.79 7.88
N ALA A 197 -7.71 6.89 6.79
CA ALA A 197 -8.21 8.16 6.26
C ALA A 197 -9.51 8.61 6.98
N THR A 198 -9.68 9.93 7.20
CA THR A 198 -10.86 10.48 7.90
C THR A 198 -12.15 10.49 7.05
N GLY A 199 -12.07 10.46 5.71
CA GLY A 199 -13.24 10.56 4.80
C GLY A 199 -13.98 9.24 4.49
N LYS A 200 -15.29 9.30 4.18
CA LYS A 200 -16.24 8.15 4.16
C LYS A 200 -15.99 7.03 3.12
N GLU A 201 -15.35 7.31 1.99
CA GLU A 201 -15.24 6.38 0.84
C GLU A 201 -13.91 5.60 0.78
N PRO A 202 -13.89 4.35 0.24
CA PRO A 202 -12.66 3.56 0.11
C PRO A 202 -11.78 4.07 -1.04
N ARG A 203 -10.60 4.63 -0.70
CA ARG A 203 -9.67 5.30 -1.63
C ARG A 203 -8.48 4.45 -2.07
N TYR A 204 -8.46 3.19 -1.71
CA TYR A 204 -7.44 2.23 -2.14
C TYR A 204 -8.11 1.04 -2.81
N ARG A 205 -7.58 0.60 -3.95
CA ARG A 205 -8.10 -0.54 -4.70
C ARG A 205 -6.98 -1.46 -5.17
N ILE A 206 -7.20 -2.75 -5.00
CA ILE A 206 -6.43 -3.78 -5.71
C ILE A 206 -7.37 -4.42 -6.72
N ARG A 207 -7.07 -4.24 -8.00
CA ARG A 207 -7.72 -4.94 -9.10
C ARG A 207 -6.91 -6.19 -9.43
N THR A 208 -7.60 -7.30 -9.61
CA THR A 208 -7.07 -8.52 -10.21
C THR A 208 -7.89 -8.85 -11.46
N PRO A 209 -7.47 -9.83 -12.27
CA PRO A 209 -8.30 -10.32 -13.37
C PRO A 209 -9.69 -10.83 -12.94
N SER A 210 -9.89 -11.22 -11.68
CA SER A 210 -11.17 -11.79 -11.21
C SER A 210 -11.99 -10.90 -10.29
N THR A 211 -11.42 -9.86 -9.66
CA THR A 211 -12.15 -9.01 -8.70
C THR A 211 -11.50 -7.64 -8.50
N ILE A 212 -12.25 -6.72 -7.91
CA ILE A 212 -11.74 -5.49 -7.33
C ILE A 212 -11.91 -5.59 -5.81
N ALA A 213 -10.84 -5.41 -5.05
CA ALA A 213 -10.86 -5.26 -3.60
C ALA A 213 -10.69 -3.78 -3.25
N ALA A 214 -11.72 -3.14 -2.71
CA ALA A 214 -11.71 -1.74 -2.30
C ALA A 214 -11.63 -1.65 -0.77
N ALA A 215 -10.65 -0.91 -0.26
CA ALA A 215 -10.32 -0.87 1.17
C ALA A 215 -10.21 0.56 1.70
N ARG A 216 -10.36 0.71 3.03
CA ARG A 216 -10.22 1.97 3.76
C ARG A 216 -9.63 1.74 5.14
N GLY A 217 -8.46 2.29 5.42
CA GLY A 217 -7.83 2.21 6.75
C GLY A 217 -7.74 0.77 7.26
N THR A 218 -7.17 -0.10 6.43
CA THR A 218 -7.34 -1.55 6.52
C THR A 218 -5.99 -2.24 6.47
N GLU A 219 -5.85 -3.31 7.25
CA GLU A 219 -4.83 -4.33 7.01
C GLU A 219 -5.49 -5.53 6.34
N PHE A 220 -5.06 -5.84 5.13
CA PHE A 220 -5.65 -6.91 4.35
C PHE A 220 -4.62 -7.49 3.39
N ARG A 221 -4.92 -8.65 2.84
CA ARG A 221 -4.09 -9.28 1.83
C ARG A 221 -4.92 -9.79 0.68
N VAL A 222 -4.33 -9.72 -0.50
CA VAL A 222 -4.91 -10.19 -1.74
C VAL A 222 -3.90 -11.14 -2.39
N SER A 223 -4.39 -12.30 -2.83
CA SER A 223 -3.60 -13.18 -3.69
C SER A 223 -4.35 -13.50 -4.95
N HIS A 224 -3.63 -13.60 -6.07
CA HIS A 224 -4.17 -14.05 -7.36
C HIS A 224 -3.25 -15.17 -7.89
N ASP A 225 -3.81 -16.35 -8.06
CA ASP A 225 -3.05 -17.52 -8.51
C ASP A 225 -3.21 -17.78 -10.02
N ARG A 226 -2.35 -18.67 -10.57
CA ARG A 226 -2.36 -19.04 -11.99
C ARG A 226 -3.65 -19.73 -12.45
N LYS A 227 -4.53 -20.15 -11.53
CA LYS A 227 -5.86 -20.69 -11.85
C LYS A 227 -6.93 -19.60 -11.93
N SER A 228 -6.48 -18.33 -11.96
CA SER A 228 -7.31 -17.13 -11.99
C SER A 228 -8.28 -17.05 -10.80
N VAL A 229 -7.82 -17.51 -9.64
CA VAL A 229 -8.55 -17.40 -8.38
C VAL A 229 -7.92 -16.30 -7.53
N THR A 230 -8.75 -15.33 -7.14
CA THR A 230 -8.37 -14.33 -6.15
C THR A 230 -8.92 -14.68 -4.78
N ARG A 231 -8.10 -14.50 -3.76
CA ARG A 231 -8.51 -14.54 -2.34
C ARG A 231 -8.28 -13.16 -1.75
N VAL A 232 -9.30 -12.64 -1.07
CA VAL A 232 -9.26 -11.37 -0.34
C VAL A 232 -9.53 -11.68 1.12
N GLU A 233 -8.62 -11.26 2.01
CA GLU A 233 -8.65 -11.62 3.43
C GLU A 233 -8.35 -10.38 4.28
N VAL A 234 -9.24 -10.05 5.21
CA VAL A 234 -9.18 -8.82 6.02
C VAL A 234 -8.65 -9.14 7.41
N LEU A 235 -7.51 -8.56 7.77
CA LEU A 235 -6.85 -8.75 9.06
C LEU A 235 -7.28 -7.68 10.08
N GLN A 236 -7.58 -6.46 9.61
CA GLN A 236 -8.11 -5.37 10.41
C GLN A 236 -8.88 -4.41 9.51
N GLY A 237 -10.02 -3.88 9.96
CA GLY A 237 -10.80 -2.89 9.21
C GLY A 237 -11.85 -3.54 8.30
N GLN A 238 -12.06 -2.99 7.11
CA GLN A 238 -13.09 -3.44 6.17
C GLN A 238 -12.63 -3.38 4.71
N VAL A 239 -13.02 -4.39 3.93
CA VAL A 239 -12.80 -4.44 2.47
C VAL A 239 -14.11 -4.78 1.79
N VAL A 240 -14.37 -4.18 0.64
CA VAL A 240 -15.45 -4.61 -0.25
C VAL A 240 -14.83 -5.31 -1.47
N ALA A 241 -15.11 -6.59 -1.62
CA ALA A 241 -14.75 -7.36 -2.81
C ALA A 241 -15.91 -7.30 -3.82
N GLY A 242 -15.62 -6.84 -5.03
CA GLY A 242 -16.60 -6.69 -6.11
C GLY A 242 -16.21 -7.46 -7.36
N ALA A 243 -17.11 -8.28 -7.86
CA ALA A 243 -17.00 -8.89 -9.19
C ALA A 243 -18.40 -9.07 -9.81
N ARG A 244 -18.49 -8.83 -11.12
CA ARG A 244 -19.78 -8.75 -11.84
C ARG A 244 -20.71 -7.75 -11.14
N GLN A 245 -21.98 -8.10 -10.94
CA GLN A 245 -22.97 -7.26 -10.25
C GLN A 245 -23.03 -7.48 -8.73
N ARG A 246 -22.13 -8.30 -8.16
CA ARG A 246 -22.15 -8.61 -6.72
C ARG A 246 -20.99 -7.95 -6.00
N ARG A 247 -21.31 -7.33 -4.87
CA ARG A 247 -20.36 -6.78 -3.91
C ARG A 247 -20.51 -7.52 -2.59
N VAL A 248 -19.39 -7.91 -2.00
CA VAL A 248 -19.32 -8.62 -0.74
C VAL A 248 -18.49 -7.78 0.24
N PRO A 249 -19.12 -7.14 1.23
CA PRO A 249 -18.40 -6.49 2.31
C PRO A 249 -17.78 -7.56 3.22
N LEU A 250 -16.54 -7.33 3.63
CA LEU A 250 -15.74 -8.17 4.50
C LEU A 250 -15.32 -7.35 5.71
N LYS A 251 -15.46 -7.93 6.90
CA LYS A 251 -14.99 -7.35 8.16
C LYS A 251 -13.69 -8.03 8.60
N GLU A 252 -13.07 -7.49 9.65
CA GLU A 252 -11.94 -8.13 10.33
C GLU A 252 -12.20 -9.61 10.59
N GLY A 253 -11.22 -10.45 10.25
CA GLY A 253 -11.32 -11.89 10.39
C GLY A 253 -12.23 -12.55 9.37
N GLU A 254 -12.52 -11.90 8.23
CA GLU A 254 -13.27 -12.48 7.12
C GLU A 254 -12.51 -12.45 5.79
N GLY A 255 -12.85 -13.39 4.91
CA GLY A 255 -12.34 -13.43 3.56
C GLY A 255 -13.36 -13.97 2.56
N THR A 256 -13.04 -13.80 1.28
CA THR A 256 -13.82 -14.32 0.16
C THR A 256 -12.90 -14.83 -0.94
N VAL A 257 -13.45 -15.69 -1.78
CA VAL A 257 -12.78 -16.24 -2.96
C VAL A 257 -13.54 -15.83 -4.21
N VAL A 258 -12.81 -15.42 -5.24
CA VAL A 258 -13.37 -15.00 -6.53
C VAL A 258 -12.60 -15.65 -7.67
N SER A 259 -13.25 -16.59 -8.36
CA SER A 259 -12.74 -17.16 -9.61
C SER A 259 -13.11 -16.29 -10.80
N MET A 260 -12.28 -16.28 -11.85
CA MET A 260 -12.53 -15.53 -13.07
C MET A 260 -13.94 -15.78 -13.64
N GLY A 261 -14.65 -14.70 -13.97
CA GLY A 261 -16.02 -14.76 -14.50
C GLY A 261 -17.11 -15.17 -13.50
N ARG A 262 -16.77 -15.41 -12.23
CA ARG A 262 -17.73 -15.77 -11.17
C ARG A 262 -17.96 -14.60 -10.20
N GLN A 263 -19.04 -14.68 -9.43
CA GLN A 263 -19.30 -13.74 -8.34
C GLN A 263 -18.45 -14.12 -7.11
N PRO A 264 -18.16 -13.16 -6.20
CA PRO A 264 -17.47 -13.48 -4.96
C PRO A 264 -18.31 -14.43 -4.10
N THR A 265 -17.66 -15.38 -3.41
CA THR A 265 -18.33 -16.21 -2.42
C THR A 265 -18.84 -15.36 -1.25
N PRO A 266 -19.87 -15.81 -0.50
CA PRO A 266 -20.21 -15.18 0.77
C PRO A 266 -18.98 -15.06 1.69
N PRO A 267 -18.94 -14.05 2.60
CA PRO A 267 -17.88 -13.93 3.58
C PRO A 267 -17.73 -15.22 4.39
N ALA A 268 -16.49 -15.69 4.52
CA ALA A 268 -16.13 -16.79 5.39
C ALA A 268 -15.16 -16.30 6.45
N LYS A 269 -15.29 -16.81 7.69
CA LYS A 269 -14.34 -16.49 8.76
C LYS A 269 -12.95 -17.04 8.42
N LEU A 270 -11.91 -16.24 8.66
CA LEU A 270 -10.54 -16.74 8.61
C LEU A 270 -10.37 -17.74 9.76
N LEU A 271 -9.63 -18.81 9.51
CA LEU A 271 -9.24 -19.72 10.58
C LEU A 271 -8.29 -19.00 11.54
N SER A 272 -8.46 -19.25 12.84
CA SER A 272 -7.53 -18.79 13.85
C SER A 272 -6.12 -19.35 13.59
N PRO A 273 -5.06 -18.58 13.87
CA PRO A 273 -3.70 -19.11 13.78
C PRO A 273 -3.52 -20.29 14.76
N PRO A 274 -2.74 -21.32 14.40
CA PRO A 274 -2.37 -22.36 15.34
C PRO A 274 -1.52 -21.76 16.47
N VAL A 275 -1.74 -22.26 17.68
CA VAL A 275 -0.96 -21.95 18.88
C VAL A 275 0.28 -22.84 18.91
N HIS A 276 1.45 -22.22 19.05
CA HIS A 276 2.70 -22.92 19.30
C HIS A 276 2.67 -23.51 20.71
N ILE A 277 2.72 -24.84 20.80
CA ILE A 277 2.71 -25.58 22.06
C ILE A 277 4.12 -25.63 22.62
N ASN A 278 4.29 -25.16 23.86
CA ASN A 278 5.55 -25.17 24.61
C ASN A 278 6.73 -24.55 23.84
N PRO A 279 6.65 -23.28 23.41
CA PRO A 279 7.75 -22.65 22.70
C PRO A 279 8.98 -22.53 23.59
N GLU A 280 10.13 -23.02 23.11
CA GLU A 280 11.41 -22.72 23.74
C GLU A 280 11.88 -21.30 23.37
N PRO A 281 12.51 -20.55 24.29
CA PRO A 281 13.11 -19.26 23.98
C PRO A 281 14.29 -19.39 23.01
N LEU A 282 14.94 -20.56 22.98
CA LEU A 282 16.06 -20.86 22.09
C LEU A 282 16.16 -22.35 21.82
N TYR A 283 15.99 -22.74 20.57
CA TYR A 283 16.14 -24.12 20.11
C TYR A 283 17.60 -24.41 19.79
N LYS A 284 18.21 -25.38 20.48
CA LYS A 284 19.64 -25.73 20.32
C LYS A 284 19.90 -27.14 19.78
N LYS A 285 18.85 -27.94 19.57
CA LYS A 285 18.95 -29.34 19.16
C LYS A 285 18.36 -29.53 17.77
N MET A 286 19.03 -30.33 16.96
CA MET A 286 18.55 -30.75 15.64
C MET A 286 17.99 -32.19 15.71
N PRO A 287 16.93 -32.50 14.94
CA PRO A 287 16.16 -31.58 14.10
C PRO A 287 15.33 -30.59 14.93
N LEU A 288 15.07 -29.40 14.38
CA LEU A 288 14.15 -28.44 15.01
C LEU A 288 12.74 -29.02 14.98
N GLU A 289 12.13 -29.19 16.15
CA GLU A 289 10.74 -29.62 16.29
C GLU A 289 9.86 -28.47 16.77
N PHE A 290 8.82 -28.16 16.01
CA PHE A 290 7.78 -27.20 16.39
C PHE A 290 6.46 -27.94 16.52
N ARG A 291 5.74 -27.70 17.63
CA ARG A 291 4.45 -28.36 17.90
C ARG A 291 3.33 -27.33 17.88
N PHE A 292 2.26 -27.65 17.18
CA PHE A 292 1.11 -26.76 17.06
C PHE A 292 -0.17 -27.50 17.42
N ASN A 293 -1.13 -26.79 18.00
CA ASN A 293 -2.45 -27.36 18.19
C ASN A 293 -3.17 -27.56 16.84
N ARG A 294 -4.10 -28.52 16.79
CA ARG A 294 -4.99 -28.66 15.65
C ARG A 294 -5.97 -27.49 15.62
N VAL A 295 -6.21 -26.96 14.42
CA VAL A 295 -7.24 -25.96 14.16
C VAL A 295 -8.36 -26.64 13.38
N GLU A 296 -9.58 -26.54 13.87
CA GLU A 296 -10.75 -27.12 13.21
C GLU A 296 -10.94 -26.52 11.81
N GLY A 297 -11.25 -27.35 10.81
CA GLY A 297 -11.36 -26.94 9.41
C GLY A 297 -10.03 -26.65 8.70
N ALA A 298 -8.89 -26.66 9.40
CA ALA A 298 -7.58 -26.58 8.77
C ALA A 298 -7.22 -27.94 8.16
N VAL A 299 -6.88 -27.95 6.86
CA VAL A 299 -6.40 -29.15 6.16
C VAL A 299 -4.88 -29.12 5.92
N ALA A 300 -4.25 -27.96 6.11
CA ALA A 300 -2.82 -27.78 6.06
C ALA A 300 -2.42 -26.54 6.88
N PHE A 301 -1.18 -26.54 7.36
CA PHE A 301 -0.55 -25.38 7.98
C PHE A 301 0.60 -24.90 7.11
N ARG A 302 0.82 -23.59 7.08
CA ARG A 302 2.04 -22.99 6.56
C ARG A 302 2.78 -22.35 7.72
N VAL A 303 3.91 -22.95 8.08
CA VAL A 303 4.85 -22.39 9.04
C VAL A 303 5.87 -21.57 8.25
N ILE A 304 6.24 -20.41 8.77
CA ILE A 304 7.22 -19.51 8.16
C ILE A 304 8.24 -19.17 9.25
N LEU A 305 9.52 -19.32 8.93
CA LEU A 305 10.64 -18.88 9.75
C LEU A 305 11.21 -17.60 9.15
N GLY A 306 11.18 -16.52 9.93
CA GLY A 306 11.74 -15.22 9.55
C GLY A 306 12.96 -14.84 10.39
N ARG A 307 13.83 -13.98 9.85
CA ARG A 307 14.92 -13.33 10.60
C ARG A 307 14.46 -12.11 11.37
N ASP A 308 13.33 -11.54 10.98
CA ASP A 308 12.72 -10.36 11.60
C ASP A 308 11.34 -10.68 12.19
N ARG A 309 10.88 -9.80 13.07
CA ARG A 309 9.60 -9.95 13.80
C ARG A 309 8.37 -9.76 12.92
N ASP A 310 8.51 -9.07 11.78
CA ASP A 310 7.43 -8.82 10.83
C ASP A 310 7.37 -9.91 9.75
N PHE A 311 8.27 -10.91 9.80
CA PHE A 311 8.40 -12.01 8.84
C PHE A 311 8.57 -11.52 7.39
N LYS A 312 9.29 -10.41 7.21
CA LYS A 312 9.64 -9.84 5.90
C LYS A 312 10.79 -10.62 5.25
N ASP A 313 11.85 -10.91 6.00
CA ASP A 313 13.00 -11.72 5.60
C ASP A 313 12.81 -13.18 6.03
N ILE A 314 12.29 -13.98 5.10
CA ILE A 314 12.00 -15.40 5.33
C ILE A 314 13.20 -16.27 5.01
N ILE A 315 13.48 -17.21 5.90
CA ILE A 315 14.46 -18.27 5.71
C ILE A 315 13.80 -19.52 5.14
N HIS A 316 12.60 -19.87 5.63
CA HIS A 316 11.86 -21.06 5.24
C HIS A 316 10.34 -20.88 5.38
#